data_AF-A0A7Y5VEF9-F1
#
_entry.id   AF-A0A7Y5VEF9-F1
#
_cell.length_a   1.000
_cell.length_b   1.000
_cell.length_c   1.000
_cell.angle_alpha   90.00
_cell.angle_beta   90.00
_cell.angle_gamma   90.00
#
_symmetry.space_group_name_H-M   'P 1'
#
loop_
_entity.id
_entity.type
_entity.pdbx_description
1 polymer ?
#
loop_
_entity_poly.entity_id
_entity_poly.type
_entity_poly.pdbx_seq_one_letter_code
_entity_poly.pdbx_strand_id
1 'polypeptide(L)'
;MQPIKKVCLYAYACSLLFILANLTACNAQNASQKTNNPLSDPLSPIAWGDTVKEPGNNIMTVYQDSKNNYWFASWQDGVYKYDGKTILHFTTKSGLPHNRVEDIQEDVFGNIYFNTSGGVCQFDGQKFSLLPVLDSFEWTLRPGDL
;
A
#
# COMPACT_ATOMS: atom_id res chain seq x y z
N MET A 1 -32.06 -37.99 -55.32
CA MET A 1 -32.01 -36.50 -55.26
C MET A 1 -32.65 -36.08 -53.94
N GLN A 2 -32.12 -35.06 -53.24
CA GLN A 2 -32.41 -34.62 -51.85
C GLN A 2 -31.52 -35.27 -50.76
N PRO A 3 -30.33 -34.69 -50.48
CA PRO A 3 -30.05 -34.35 -49.08
C PRO A 3 -29.17 -33.08 -48.94
N ILE A 4 -29.64 -31.94 -49.45
CA ILE A 4 -28.91 -30.65 -49.27
C ILE A 4 -29.70 -29.69 -48.37
N LYS A 5 -31.03 -29.84 -48.27
CA LYS A 5 -31.88 -28.94 -47.47
C LYS A 5 -31.77 -29.13 -45.95
N LYS A 6 -31.37 -30.31 -45.46
CA LYS A 6 -31.24 -30.56 -44.02
C LYS A 6 -29.98 -29.93 -43.42
N VAL A 7 -28.86 -29.95 -44.16
CA VAL A 7 -27.58 -29.38 -43.72
C VAL A 7 -27.67 -27.85 -43.53
N CYS A 8 -28.45 -27.17 -44.37
CA CYS A 8 -28.63 -25.72 -44.29
C CYS A 8 -29.46 -25.31 -43.05
N LEU A 9 -30.50 -26.05 -42.68
CA LEU A 9 -31.35 -25.73 -41.52
C LEU A 9 -30.58 -25.87 -40.20
N TYR A 10 -29.69 -26.85 -40.09
CA TYR A 10 -28.82 -27.02 -38.91
C TYR A 10 -27.73 -25.93 -38.82
N ALA A 11 -27.25 -25.43 -39.95
CA ALA A 11 -26.29 -24.31 -39.96
C ALA A 11 -26.93 -23.00 -39.49
N TYR A 12 -28.17 -22.68 -39.91
CA TYR A 12 -28.89 -21.51 -39.40
C TYR A 12 -29.26 -21.62 -37.91
N ALA A 13 -29.57 -22.83 -37.43
CA ALA A 13 -29.85 -23.08 -36.01
C ALA A 13 -28.61 -22.93 -35.11
N CYS A 14 -27.42 -23.36 -35.58
CA CYS A 14 -26.16 -23.16 -34.85
C CYS A 14 -25.73 -21.69 -34.78
N SER A 15 -25.95 -20.91 -35.83
CA SER A 15 -25.61 -19.49 -35.86
C SER A 15 -26.49 -18.63 -34.94
N LEU A 16 -27.77 -19.00 -34.76
CA LEU A 16 -28.69 -18.31 -33.83
C LEU A 16 -28.42 -18.65 -32.36
N LEU A 17 -27.88 -19.85 -32.06
CA LEU A 17 -27.49 -20.25 -30.70
C LEU A 17 -26.22 -19.53 -30.20
N PHE A 18 -25.35 -19.06 -31.10
CA PHE A 18 -24.14 -18.31 -30.73
C PHE A 18 -24.38 -16.81 -30.46
N ILE A 19 -25.46 -16.22 -30.99
CA ILE A 19 -25.77 -14.80 -30.81
C ILE A 19 -26.49 -14.53 -29.47
N LEU A 20 -27.20 -15.52 -28.92
CA LEU A 20 -27.88 -15.40 -27.61
C LEU A 20 -26.95 -15.62 -26.40
N ALA A 21 -25.74 -16.15 -26.60
CA ALA A 21 -24.77 -16.36 -25.52
C ALA A 21 -23.96 -15.09 -25.14
N ASN A 22 -24.15 -13.97 -25.84
CA ASN A 22 -23.39 -12.73 -25.63
C ASN A 22 -24.18 -11.60 -24.95
N LEU A 23 -25.37 -11.89 -24.39
CA LEU A 23 -26.16 -10.91 -23.62
C LEU A 23 -26.10 -11.12 -22.10
N THR A 24 -25.20 -11.97 -21.59
CA THR A 24 -25.01 -12.21 -20.15
C THR A 24 -23.58 -11.91 -19.66
N ALA A 25 -22.96 -10.86 -20.19
CA ALA A 25 -21.80 -10.19 -19.60
C ALA A 25 -22.15 -8.68 -19.55
N CYS A 26 -22.08 -7.92 -18.48
CA CYS A 26 -21.42 -8.04 -17.19
C CYS A 26 -22.39 -7.57 -16.09
N ASN A 27 -22.63 -8.40 -15.09
CA ASN A 27 -22.97 -7.91 -13.76
C ASN A 27 -22.23 -8.78 -12.73
N ALA A 28 -20.90 -8.80 -12.85
CA ALA A 28 -20.05 -9.15 -11.73
C ALA A 28 -20.02 -7.93 -10.80
N GLN A 29 -20.99 -7.89 -9.89
CA GLN A 29 -20.97 -6.95 -8.78
C GLN A 29 -19.67 -7.16 -8.01
N ASN A 30 -18.86 -6.10 -7.90
CA ASN A 30 -17.80 -6.03 -6.90
C ASN A 30 -18.45 -6.02 -5.52
N ALA A 31 -18.84 -7.20 -5.03
CA ALA A 31 -19.08 -7.42 -3.63
C ALA A 31 -17.71 -7.45 -2.96
N SER A 32 -17.34 -6.35 -2.30
CA SER A 32 -16.20 -6.29 -1.40
C SER A 32 -16.20 -7.52 -0.52
N GLN A 33 -15.17 -8.38 -0.66
CA GLN A 33 -14.94 -9.44 0.30
C GLN A 33 -14.62 -8.78 1.64
N LYS A 34 -15.63 -8.71 2.50
CA LYS A 34 -15.47 -8.48 3.92
C LYS A 34 -14.73 -9.70 4.46
N THR A 35 -13.39 -9.64 4.49
CA THR A 35 -12.58 -10.66 5.14
C THR A 35 -12.83 -10.54 6.64
N ASN A 36 -13.68 -11.40 7.17
CA ASN A 36 -13.88 -11.55 8.60
C ASN A 36 -12.65 -12.25 9.19
N ASN A 37 -11.57 -11.50 9.45
CA ASN A 37 -10.49 -11.99 10.30
C ASN A 37 -10.92 -11.83 11.76
N PRO A 38 -10.94 -12.91 12.57
CA PRO A 38 -11.24 -12.79 13.98
C PRO A 38 -10.03 -12.20 14.72
N LEU A 39 -10.29 -11.07 15.39
CA LEU A 39 -9.44 -10.34 16.35
C LEU A 39 -8.36 -9.41 15.76
N SER A 40 -8.79 -8.36 15.06
CA SER A 40 -8.09 -7.08 15.09
C SER A 40 -8.51 -6.33 16.35
N ASP A 41 -7.57 -6.13 17.28
CA ASP A 41 -7.74 -5.26 18.44
C ASP A 41 -8.18 -3.84 17.98
N PRO A 42 -9.31 -3.26 18.45
CA PRO A 42 -9.96 -2.15 17.76
C PRO A 42 -9.31 -0.76 17.89
N LEU A 43 -8.13 -0.60 18.49
CA LEU A 43 -7.67 0.74 18.91
C LEU A 43 -6.25 1.16 18.50
N SER A 44 -5.61 0.48 17.55
CA SER A 44 -4.46 1.09 16.85
C SER A 44 -4.97 1.93 15.67
N PRO A 45 -4.83 3.26 15.65
CA PRO A 45 -5.17 4.05 14.47
C PRO A 45 -4.23 3.63 13.32
N ILE A 46 -4.81 3.08 12.26
CA ILE A 46 -4.11 2.84 11.00
C ILE A 46 -3.67 4.22 10.48
N ALA A 47 -2.37 4.38 10.22
CA ALA A 47 -1.81 5.57 9.63
C ALA A 47 -2.20 5.65 8.15
N TRP A 48 -3.26 6.40 7.87
CA TRP A 48 -3.63 6.76 6.50
C TRP A 48 -2.91 8.06 6.11
N GLY A 49 -2.14 8.01 5.02
CA GLY A 49 -1.55 9.18 4.40
C GLY A 49 -2.53 9.85 3.43
N ASP A 50 -2.45 11.16 3.30
CA ASP A 50 -3.23 11.90 2.30
C ASP A 50 -2.65 11.67 0.91
N THR A 51 -3.48 11.39 -0.09
CA THR A 51 -2.99 11.26 -1.47
C THR A 51 -2.76 12.64 -2.08
N VAL A 52 -1.54 12.90 -2.55
CA VAL A 52 -1.13 14.16 -3.16
C VAL A 52 -0.66 13.94 -4.61
N LYS A 53 -0.60 15.01 -5.40
CA LYS A 53 -0.15 14.95 -6.80
C LYS A 53 1.37 14.97 -6.95
N GLU A 54 2.07 15.61 -6.02
CA GLU A 54 3.51 15.80 -6.02
C GLU A 54 4.01 15.95 -4.58
N PRO A 55 5.29 15.62 -4.29
CA PRO A 55 5.90 15.90 -3.00
C PRO A 55 6.01 17.41 -2.76
N GLY A 56 6.01 17.80 -1.50
CA GLY A 56 6.23 19.19 -1.10
C GLY A 56 7.67 19.65 -1.34
N ASN A 57 7.96 20.86 -0.85
CA ASN A 57 9.30 21.46 -0.92
C ASN A 57 10.18 21.00 0.26
N ASN A 58 11.47 21.38 0.23
CA ASN A 58 12.43 21.13 1.30
C ASN A 58 12.61 19.63 1.63
N ILE A 59 12.69 18.80 0.59
CA ILE A 59 13.07 17.40 0.73
C ILE A 59 14.55 17.32 1.10
N MET A 60 14.83 16.71 2.24
CA MET A 60 16.16 16.55 2.81
C MET A 60 16.76 15.19 2.46
N THR A 61 15.91 14.16 2.46
CA THR A 61 16.33 12.77 2.35
C THR A 61 15.43 12.02 1.37
N VAL A 62 16.05 11.23 0.50
CA VAL A 62 15.37 10.33 -0.43
C VAL A 62 15.88 8.92 -0.17
N TYR A 63 14.96 7.97 -0.03
CA TYR A 63 15.26 6.58 0.26
C TYR A 63 14.43 5.66 -0.61
N GLN A 64 15.04 4.62 -1.19
CA GLN A 64 14.30 3.59 -1.91
C GLN A 64 14.25 2.34 -1.04
N ASP A 65 13.04 1.85 -0.74
CA ASP A 65 12.87 0.62 0.01
C ASP A 65 13.00 -0.63 -0.87
N SER A 66 13.11 -1.78 -0.22
CA SER A 66 13.23 -3.12 -0.83
C SER A 66 12.05 -3.50 -1.71
N LYS A 67 10.91 -2.80 -1.57
CA LYS A 67 9.68 -2.99 -2.33
C LYS A 67 9.58 -2.00 -3.51
N ASN A 68 10.66 -1.27 -3.82
CA ASN A 68 10.73 -0.24 -4.85
C ASN A 68 9.79 0.96 -4.64
N ASN A 69 9.40 1.24 -3.40
CA ASN A 69 8.80 2.53 -3.09
C ASN A 69 9.91 3.55 -2.81
N TYR A 70 9.65 4.80 -3.20
CA TYR A 70 10.51 5.93 -2.87
C TYR A 70 9.91 6.72 -1.73
N TRP A 71 10.73 7.00 -0.73
CA TRP A 71 10.38 7.78 0.43
C TRP A 71 11.13 9.12 0.38
N PHE A 72 10.42 10.20 0.72
CA PHE A 72 10.96 11.55 0.72
C PHE A 72 10.71 12.18 2.09
N ALA A 73 11.77 12.39 2.85
CA ALA A 73 11.72 13.08 4.14
C ALA A 73 11.90 14.58 3.93
N SER A 74 11.09 15.38 4.61
CA SER A 74 11.14 16.83 4.50
C SER A 74 11.58 17.51 5.80
N TRP A 75 12.08 18.73 5.67
CA TRP A 75 12.51 19.51 6.82
C TRP A 75 11.38 19.87 7.79
N GLN A 76 10.13 20.02 7.35
CA GLN A 76 9.01 20.40 8.24
C GLN A 76 7.62 19.96 7.73
N ASP A 77 7.55 19.23 6.63
CA ASP A 77 6.30 18.86 5.93
C ASP A 77 6.05 17.34 5.96
N GLY A 78 6.64 16.61 6.90
CA GLY A 78 6.46 15.17 7.05
C GLY A 78 7.19 14.34 6.00
N VAL A 79 6.59 13.21 5.64
CA VAL A 79 7.17 12.20 4.75
C VAL A 79 6.23 11.91 3.59
N TYR A 80 6.79 11.75 2.40
CA TYR A 80 6.06 11.26 1.23
C TYR A 80 6.50 9.85 0.87
N LYS A 81 5.57 9.02 0.43
CA LYS A 81 5.83 7.70 -0.16
C LYS A 81 5.28 7.64 -1.57
N TYR A 82 6.09 7.22 -2.53
CA TYR A 82 5.71 7.00 -3.91
C TYR A 82 5.90 5.53 -4.29
N ASP A 83 4.83 4.87 -4.73
CA ASP A 83 4.83 3.45 -5.15
C ASP A 83 5.00 3.25 -6.67
N GLY A 84 5.37 4.30 -7.40
CA GLY A 84 5.39 4.30 -8.87
C GLY A 84 4.07 4.76 -9.52
N LYS A 85 3.00 4.96 -8.74
CA LYS A 85 1.67 5.40 -9.23
C LYS A 85 1.05 6.50 -8.39
N THR A 86 1.14 6.38 -7.08
CA THR A 86 0.47 7.23 -6.10
C THR A 86 1.48 7.78 -5.11
N ILE A 87 1.25 9.03 -4.68
CA ILE A 87 2.05 9.68 -3.63
C ILE A 87 1.18 9.83 -2.40
N LEU A 88 1.60 9.21 -1.31
CA LEU A 88 0.98 9.37 0.01
C LEU A 88 1.81 10.34 0.84
N HIS A 89 1.14 11.22 1.56
CA HIS A 89 1.71 12.22 2.46
C HIS A 89 1.37 11.89 3.90
N PHE A 90 2.40 11.67 4.71
CA PHE A 90 2.28 11.35 6.13
C PHE A 90 2.75 12.53 6.96
N THR A 91 1.88 12.99 7.86
CA THR A 91 2.16 14.07 8.82
C THR A 91 1.84 13.61 10.23
N THR A 92 1.96 14.50 11.21
CA THR A 92 1.49 14.28 12.58
C THR A 92 0.01 13.89 12.66
N LYS A 93 -0.81 14.30 11.69
CA LYS A 93 -2.22 13.87 11.59
C LYS A 93 -2.36 12.38 11.23
N SER A 94 -1.37 11.82 10.53
CA SER A 94 -1.28 10.41 10.16
C SER A 94 -0.63 9.55 11.25
N GLY A 95 -0.16 10.15 12.35
CA GLY A 95 0.50 9.46 13.46
C GLY A 95 2.03 9.60 13.49
N LEU A 96 2.64 10.32 12.55
CA LEU A 96 4.08 10.63 12.60
C LEU A 96 4.38 11.46 13.87
N PRO A 97 5.42 11.15 14.68
CA PRO A 97 5.66 11.91 15.91
C PRO A 97 6.00 13.38 15.69
N HIS A 98 6.64 13.71 14.57
CA HIS A 98 6.99 15.09 14.20
C HIS A 98 7.15 15.24 12.69
N ASN A 99 6.78 16.40 12.12
CA ASN A 99 6.83 16.64 10.66
C ASN A 99 8.24 16.94 10.12
N ARG A 100 9.20 17.26 10.99
CA ARG A 100 10.61 17.33 10.61
C ARG A 100 11.22 15.94 10.68
N VAL A 101 11.64 15.43 9.52
CA VAL A 101 12.25 14.10 9.38
C VAL A 101 13.57 14.23 8.66
N GLU A 102 14.63 13.78 9.33
CA GLU A 102 16.01 13.96 8.88
C GLU A 102 16.54 12.74 8.12
N ASP A 103 16.13 11.53 8.51
CA ASP A 103 16.69 10.31 7.95
C ASP A 103 15.66 9.17 7.86
N ILE A 104 15.92 8.23 6.95
CA ILE A 104 15.07 7.08 6.64
C ILE A 104 15.94 5.83 6.51
N GLN A 105 15.57 4.76 7.21
CA GLN A 105 16.26 3.47 7.11
C GLN A 105 15.25 2.31 7.13
N GLU A 106 15.43 1.31 6.28
CA GLU A 106 14.68 0.05 6.32
C GLU A 106 15.46 -1.03 7.08
N ASP A 107 14.76 -1.87 7.83
CA ASP A 107 15.33 -3.09 8.43
C ASP A 107 15.14 -4.33 7.53
N VAL A 108 15.75 -5.45 7.92
CA VAL A 108 15.63 -6.72 7.19
C VAL A 108 14.20 -7.29 7.10
N PHE A 109 13.26 -6.80 7.91
CA PHE A 109 11.85 -7.21 7.89
C PHE A 109 10.98 -6.28 7.03
N GLY A 110 11.56 -5.22 6.48
CA GLY A 110 10.87 -4.23 5.66
C GLY A 110 10.08 -3.21 6.47
N ASN A 111 10.41 -3.02 7.75
CA ASN A 111 9.93 -1.89 8.53
C ASN A 111 10.76 -0.66 8.19
N ILE A 112 10.12 0.50 8.14
CA ILE A 112 10.78 1.78 7.83
C ILE A 112 10.93 2.59 9.10
N TYR A 113 12.14 3.03 9.38
CA TYR A 113 12.48 3.87 10.52
C TYR A 113 12.73 5.29 10.05
N PHE A 114 12.15 6.24 10.79
CA PHE A 114 12.29 7.66 10.53
C PHE A 114 12.95 8.34 11.73
N ASN A 115 14.04 9.06 11.48
CA ASN A 115 14.62 9.95 12.48
C ASN A 115 13.88 11.28 12.49
N THR A 116 12.89 11.41 13.37
CA THR A 116 12.09 12.64 13.51
C THR A 116 12.63 13.51 14.63
N SER A 117 12.31 14.81 14.64
CA SER A 117 12.65 15.66 15.80
C SER A 117 11.92 15.26 17.10
N GLY A 118 10.91 14.38 17.01
CA GLY A 118 10.24 13.78 18.17
C GLY A 118 10.84 12.44 18.62
N GLY A 119 11.94 12.00 18.00
CA GLY A 119 12.59 10.71 18.22
C GLY A 119 12.49 9.75 17.03
N VAL A 120 13.11 8.58 17.16
CA VAL A 120 13.07 7.53 16.13
C VAL A 120 11.73 6.84 16.15
N CYS A 121 11.04 6.80 15.02
CA CYS A 121 9.78 6.07 14.89
C CYS A 121 9.83 5.00 13.82
N GLN A 122 9.24 3.85 14.12
CA GLN A 122 9.06 2.74 13.20
C GLN A 122 7.71 2.88 12.47
N PHE A 123 7.69 2.49 11.21
CA PHE A 123 6.50 2.28 10.40
C PHE A 123 6.47 0.84 9.89
N ASP A 124 5.46 0.09 10.31
CA ASP A 124 5.28 -1.34 10.01
C ASP A 124 4.50 -1.60 8.71
N GLY A 125 4.26 -0.56 7.92
CA GLY A 125 3.38 -0.59 6.76
C GLY A 125 1.94 -0.16 7.04
N GLN A 126 1.54 -0.05 8.31
CA GLN A 126 0.19 0.30 8.72
C GLN A 126 0.14 1.45 9.72
N LYS A 127 1.09 1.56 10.66
CA LYS A 127 1.09 2.60 11.69
C LYS A 127 2.50 3.05 12.05
N PHE A 128 2.58 4.25 12.62
CA PHE A 128 3.80 4.77 13.24
C PHE A 128 3.85 4.40 14.73
N SER A 129 5.02 3.97 15.20
CA SER A 129 5.28 3.68 16.61
C SER A 129 6.59 4.34 17.02
N LEU A 130 6.55 5.23 18.01
CA LEU A 130 7.75 5.84 18.58
C LEU A 130 8.53 4.77 19.36
N LEU A 131 9.83 4.66 19.10
CA LEU A 131 10.66 3.73 19.84
C LEU A 131 10.89 4.26 21.27
N PRO A 132 10.66 3.44 22.31
CA PRO A 132 10.90 3.85 23.68
C PRO A 132 12.40 3.97 23.93
N VAL A 133 12.79 4.98 24.71
CA VAL A 133 14.13 5.02 25.31
C VAL A 133 14.15 3.95 26.40
N LEU A 134 15.05 2.98 26.27
CA LEU A 134 15.27 1.96 27.28
C LEU A 134 16.41 2.41 28.20
N ASP A 135 16.18 2.42 29.52
CA ASP A 135 17.20 2.78 30.52
C ASP A 135 18.23 1.65 30.77
N SER A 136 18.38 0.72 29.82
CA SER A 136 19.34 -0.39 29.95
C SER A 136 20.71 0.02 29.42
N PHE A 137 21.71 0.04 30.31
CA PHE A 137 23.12 0.24 29.96
C PHE A 137 23.79 -1.02 29.36
N GLU A 138 23.05 -2.11 29.23
CA GLU A 138 23.47 -3.39 28.66
C GLU A 138 23.27 -3.40 27.13
N TRP A 139 23.77 -2.38 26.42
CA TRP A 139 23.75 -2.42 24.95
C TRP A 139 24.78 -3.43 24.44
N THR A 140 24.30 -4.38 23.65
CA THR A 140 25.13 -5.28 22.86
C THR A 140 24.52 -5.36 21.46
N LEU A 141 25.35 -5.19 20.43
CA LEU A 141 24.95 -5.38 19.04
C LEU A 141 24.44 -6.81 18.86
N ARG A 142 23.18 -6.97 18.44
CA ARG A 142 22.57 -8.27 18.15
C ARG A 142 22.66 -8.58 16.67
N PRO A 143 22.74 -9.87 16.29
CA PRO A 143 22.55 -10.26 14.90
C PRO A 143 21.16 -9.80 14.42
N GLY A 144 21.12 -8.93 13.42
CA GLY A 144 19.89 -8.31 12.90
C GLY A 144 19.66 -6.85 13.31
N ASP A 145 20.55 -6.27 14.12
CA ASP A 145 20.63 -4.81 14.25
C ASP A 145 21.28 -4.23 12.98
N LEU A 146 20.55 -3.31 12.31
CA LEU A 146 20.75 -2.75 10.95
C LEU A 146 20.22 -3.63 9.81
#